data_AF-A0A368TYM3-F1
#
_entry.id   AF-A0A368TYM3-F1
#
_cell.length_a   1.000
_cell.length_b   1.000
_cell.length_c   1.000
_cell.angle_alpha   90.00
_cell.angle_beta   90.00
_cell.angle_gamma   90.00
#
_symmetry.space_group_name_H-M   'P 1'
#
loop_
_entity.id
_entity.type
_entity.pdbx_description
1 polymer ?
#
loop_
_entity_poly.entity_id
_entity_poly.type
_entity_poly.pdbx_seq_one_letter_code
_entity_poly.pdbx_strand_id
1 'polypeptide(L)'
;MNDQQPKGGAVARQAAMLCQDPAFRLYLDRRRRHKLGMTESALPDGTHNEQDARDWLCAACGVDSRADLDHRFEAERTFRQIRNRFNAWRAKNRGNQ
;
A
#
# COMPACT_ATOMS: atom_id res chain seq x y z
N MET A 1 -27.28 4.60 -18.12
CA MET A 1 -26.59 5.51 -17.18
C MET A 1 -25.14 5.07 -17.11
N ASN A 2 -24.21 5.82 -17.70
CA ASN A 2 -22.79 5.46 -17.69
C ASN A 2 -22.18 5.87 -16.35
N ASP A 3 -21.87 4.88 -15.51
CA ASP A 3 -21.08 5.01 -14.29
C ASP A 3 -19.67 5.46 -14.68
N GLN A 4 -19.47 6.78 -14.80
CA GLN A 4 -18.13 7.38 -14.86
C GLN A 4 -17.52 7.29 -13.46
N GLN A 5 -17.24 6.05 -13.02
CA GLN A 5 -16.24 5.82 -12.00
C GLN A 5 -14.99 6.59 -12.44
N PRO A 6 -14.43 7.50 -11.63
CA PRO A 6 -13.27 8.26 -12.01
C PRO A 6 -12.20 7.25 -12.39
N LYS A 7 -11.85 7.20 -13.68
CA LYS A 7 -10.84 6.29 -14.19
C LYS A 7 -9.54 6.77 -13.58
N GLY A 8 -9.20 6.24 -12.41
CA GLY A 8 -7.94 6.54 -11.75
C GLY A 8 -6.83 6.32 -12.78
N GLY A 9 -5.98 7.33 -12.93
CA GLY A 9 -4.94 7.33 -13.95
C GLY A 9 -3.86 6.26 -13.70
N ALA A 10 -2.69 6.45 -14.30
CA ALA A 10 -1.63 5.45 -14.24
C ALA A 10 -1.21 5.15 -12.79
N VAL A 11 -1.19 6.15 -11.92
CA VAL A 11 -0.77 6.03 -10.53
C VAL A 11 -1.78 5.22 -9.71
N ALA A 12 -3.08 5.48 -9.89
CA ALA A 12 -4.14 4.76 -9.19
C ALA A 12 -4.12 3.26 -9.50
N ARG A 13 -3.86 2.90 -10.76
CA ARG A 13 -3.73 1.50 -11.19
C ARG A 13 -2.49 0.84 -10.58
N GLN A 14 -1.35 1.53 -10.59
CA GLN A 14 -0.13 1.04 -9.95
C GLN A 14 -0.32 0.82 -8.45
N ALA A 15 -1.02 1.74 -7.77
CA ALA A 15 -1.39 1.60 -6.38
C ALA A 15 -2.27 0.38 -6.12
N ALA A 16 -3.28 0.14 -6.96
CA ALA A 16 -4.13 -1.04 -6.86
C ALA A 16 -3.33 -2.34 -7.02
N MET A 17 -2.47 -2.43 -8.04
CA MET A 17 -1.59 -3.58 -8.26
C MET A 17 -0.67 -3.82 -7.06
N LEU A 18 -0.13 -2.76 -6.45
CA LEU A 18 0.70 -2.87 -5.25
C LEU A 18 -0.08 -3.39 -4.05
N CYS A 19 -1.32 -2.96 -3.85
CA CYS A 19 -2.21 -3.45 -2.78
C CYS A 19 -2.58 -4.94 -2.96
N GLN A 20 -2.61 -5.41 -4.20
CA GLN A 20 -2.85 -6.80 -4.53
C GLN A 20 -1.63 -7.71 -4.28
N ASP A 21 -0.42 -7.14 -4.28
CA ASP A 21 0.81 -7.89 -4.09
C ASP A 21 0.91 -8.44 -2.65
N PRO A 22 1.07 -9.77 -2.46
CA PRO A 22 1.14 -10.37 -1.14
C PRO A 22 2.38 -9.94 -0.35
N ALA A 23 3.49 -9.60 -1.01
CA ALA A 23 4.67 -9.10 -0.31
C ALA A 23 4.43 -7.69 0.26
N PHE A 24 3.60 -6.87 -0.39
CA PHE A 24 3.19 -5.58 0.16
C PHE A 24 2.34 -5.74 1.42
N ARG A 25 1.42 -6.72 1.43
CA ARG A 25 0.62 -7.06 2.63
C ARG A 25 1.52 -7.48 3.80
N LEU A 26 2.49 -8.35 3.55
CA LEU A 26 3.51 -8.75 4.53
C LEU A 26 4.32 -7.55 5.08
N TYR A 27 4.67 -6.60 4.23
CA TYR A 27 5.35 -5.37 4.66
C TYR A 27 4.49 -4.54 5.63
N LEU A 28 3.18 -4.44 5.36
CA LEU A 28 2.24 -3.75 6.24
C LEU A 28 2.05 -4.48 7.57
N ASP A 29 1.90 -5.81 7.53
CA ASP A 29 1.80 -6.65 8.74
C ASP A 29 3.01 -6.42 9.65
N ARG A 30 4.25 -6.54 9.12
CA ARG A 30 5.47 -6.28 9.90
C ARG A 30 5.52 -4.88 10.48
N ARG A 31 5.12 -3.86 9.70
CA ARG A 31 5.13 -2.47 10.16
C ARG A 31 4.08 -2.23 11.26
N ARG A 32 2.88 -2.77 11.10
CA ARG A 32 1.79 -2.61 12.07
C ARG A 32 2.10 -3.37 13.35
N ARG A 33 2.66 -4.57 13.24
CA ARG A 33 3.17 -5.36 14.35
C ARG A 33 4.21 -4.58 15.17
N HIS A 34 5.19 -3.97 14.50
CA HIS A 34 6.19 -3.13 15.17
C HIS A 34 5.57 -1.88 15.82
N LYS A 35 4.57 -1.24 15.17
CA LYS A 35 3.92 -0.04 15.71
C LYS A 35 3.04 -0.32 16.93
N LEU A 36 2.33 -1.45 16.94
CA LEU A 36 1.47 -1.88 18.04
C LEU A 36 2.21 -2.67 19.13
N GLY A 37 3.49 -3.00 18.92
CA GLY A 37 4.25 -3.86 19.83
C GLY A 37 3.66 -5.27 19.95
N MET A 38 2.94 -5.72 18.92
CA MET A 38 2.23 -7.00 18.94
C MET A 38 3.15 -8.17 18.54
N THR A 39 2.85 -9.37 19.01
CA THR A 39 3.54 -10.61 18.64
C THR A 39 2.89 -11.27 17.42
N GLU A 40 3.59 -12.23 16.81
CA GLU A 40 3.14 -13.01 15.63
C GLU A 40 1.77 -13.65 15.88
N SER A 41 1.52 -14.05 17.12
CA SER A 41 0.27 -14.65 17.57
C SER A 41 -0.91 -13.66 17.61
N ALA A 42 -0.65 -12.36 17.78
CA ALA A 42 -1.70 -11.33 17.84
C ALA A 42 -2.02 -10.73 16.46
N LEU A 43 -1.03 -10.72 15.55
CA LEU A 43 -1.23 -10.28 14.17
C LEU A 43 -0.47 -11.22 13.21
N PRO A 44 -1.11 -12.31 12.76
CA PRO A 44 -0.49 -13.22 11.81
C PRO A 44 -0.25 -12.55 10.46
N ASP A 45 0.83 -12.95 9.79
CA ASP A 45 1.15 -12.51 8.43
C ASP A 45 -0.01 -12.85 7.47
N GLY A 46 -0.51 -11.85 6.75
CA GLY A 46 -1.68 -12.00 5.87
C GLY A 46 -3.01 -11.54 6.48
N THR A 47 -2.99 -10.89 7.65
CA THR A 47 -4.20 -10.25 8.21
C THR A 47 -4.67 -9.06 7.36
N HIS A 48 -3.74 -8.39 6.67
CA HIS A 48 -4.09 -7.27 5.78
C HIS A 48 -4.61 -7.74 4.42
N ASN A 49 -5.81 -7.31 4.08
CA ASN A 49 -6.40 -7.51 2.76
C ASN A 49 -6.06 -6.35 1.81
N GLU A 50 -6.45 -6.49 0.53
CA GLU A 50 -6.30 -5.41 -0.46
C GLU A 50 -6.95 -4.10 0.02
N GLN A 51 -8.08 -4.20 0.72
CA GLN A 51 -8.84 -3.06 1.22
C GLN A 51 -8.08 -2.30 2.31
N ASP A 52 -7.46 -3.02 3.26
CA ASP A 52 -6.60 -2.40 4.28
C ASP A 52 -5.36 -1.78 3.67
N ALA A 53 -4.73 -2.46 2.70
CA ALA A 53 -3.56 -1.94 2.01
C ALA A 53 -3.90 -0.64 1.25
N ARG A 54 -5.08 -0.61 0.62
CA ARG A 54 -5.64 0.59 -0.02
C ARG A 54 -5.86 1.69 1.00
N ASP A 55 -6.58 1.41 2.07
CA ASP A 55 -6.94 2.41 3.08
C ASP A 55 -5.69 3.03 3.71
N TRP A 56 -4.73 2.17 4.05
CA TRP A 56 -3.43 2.61 4.53
C TRP A 56 -2.68 3.48 3.52
N LEU A 57 -2.71 3.11 2.23
CA LEU A 57 -2.06 3.89 1.18
C LEU A 57 -2.73 5.25 0.99
N CYS A 58 -4.06 5.27 0.98
CA CYS A 58 -4.88 6.48 0.94
C CYS A 58 -4.55 7.41 2.11
N ALA A 59 -4.59 6.90 3.34
CA ALA A 59 -4.23 7.64 4.54
C ALA A 59 -2.77 8.13 4.53
N ALA A 60 -1.83 7.31 4.06
CA ALA A 60 -0.43 7.68 3.95
C ALA A 60 -0.19 8.78 2.90
N CYS A 61 -0.95 8.76 1.80
CA CYS A 61 -0.86 9.76 0.74
C CYS A 61 -1.74 11.00 0.99
N GLY A 62 -2.56 11.01 2.04
CA GLY A 62 -3.46 12.11 2.36
C GLY A 62 -4.63 12.25 1.40
N VAL A 63 -5.14 11.13 0.87
CA VAL A 63 -6.25 11.08 -0.08
C VAL A 63 -7.33 10.13 0.39
N ASP A 64 -8.59 10.42 0.07
CA ASP A 64 -9.72 9.54 0.41
C ASP A 64 -9.85 8.36 -0.57
N SER A 65 -9.29 8.48 -1.76
CA SER A 65 -9.44 7.50 -2.82
C SER A 65 -8.20 7.33 -3.69
N ARG A 66 -8.00 6.11 -4.22
CA ARG A 66 -6.89 5.81 -5.15
C ARG A 66 -6.95 6.68 -6.41
N ALA A 67 -8.14 7.10 -6.84
CA ALA A 67 -8.31 7.98 -7.99
C ALA A 67 -7.66 9.36 -7.74
N ASP A 68 -7.72 9.88 -6.51
CA ASP A 68 -7.13 11.17 -6.12
C ASP A 68 -5.59 11.18 -6.19
N LEU A 69 -4.94 10.01 -6.16
CA LEU A 69 -3.48 9.89 -6.32
C LEU A 69 -2.99 10.51 -7.64
N ASP A 70 -3.81 10.48 -8.68
CA ASP A 70 -3.48 11.02 -10.01
C ASP A 70 -3.72 12.54 -10.09
N HIS A 71 -4.59 13.07 -9.22
CA HIS A 71 -4.93 14.50 -9.17
C HIS A 71 -3.98 15.30 -8.27
N ARG A 72 -3.36 14.66 -7.28
CA ARG A 72 -2.50 15.33 -6.30
C ARG A 72 -1.05 14.94 -6.45
N PHE A 73 -0.22 15.88 -6.91
CA PHE A 73 1.23 15.69 -7.02
C PHE A 73 1.89 15.27 -5.70
N GLU A 74 1.39 15.76 -4.57
CA GLU A 74 1.88 15.39 -3.23
C GLU A 74 1.61 13.92 -2.89
N ALA A 75 0.41 13.44 -3.26
CA ALA A 75 0.00 12.06 -3.07
C ALA A 75 0.84 11.13 -3.96
N GLU A 76 1.06 11.50 -5.22
CA GLU A 76 1.96 10.78 -6.13
C GLU A 76 3.40 10.71 -5.57
N ARG A 77 3.94 11.84 -5.11
CA ARG A 77 5.29 11.89 -4.53
C ARG A 77 5.40 10.97 -3.31
N THR A 78 4.37 10.93 -2.48
CA THR A 78 4.31 10.05 -1.31
C THR A 78 4.21 8.58 -1.72
N PHE A 79 3.36 8.25 -2.69
CA PHE A 79 3.27 6.91 -3.27
C PHE A 79 4.61 6.42 -3.81
N ARG A 80 5.34 7.27 -4.56
CA ARG A 80 6.69 6.94 -5.07
C ARG A 80 7.67 6.64 -3.94
N GLN A 81 7.63 7.40 -2.84
CA GLN A 81 8.47 7.13 -1.67
C GLN A 81 8.12 5.80 -0.99
N ILE A 82 6.82 5.50 -0.82
CA ILE A 82 6.35 4.23 -0.27
C ILE A 82 6.82 3.07 -1.14
N ARG A 83 6.66 3.18 -2.46
CA ARG A 83 7.09 2.17 -3.42
C ARG A 83 8.60 1.94 -3.35
N ASN A 84 9.40 3.00 -3.24
CA ASN A 84 10.86 2.88 -3.10
C ASN A 84 11.24 2.19 -1.78
N ARG A 85 10.61 2.55 -0.66
CA ARG A 85 10.81 1.88 0.64
C ARG A 85 10.42 0.41 0.59
N PHE A 86 9.29 0.10 -0.04
CA PHE A 86 8.85 -1.27 -0.25
C PHE A 86 9.84 -2.05 -1.11
N ASN A 87 10.31 -1.49 -2.23
CA ASN A 87 11.31 -2.14 -3.08
C ASN A 87 12.63 -2.40 -2.34
N ALA A 88 13.10 -1.45 -1.53
CA ALA A 88 14.29 -1.63 -0.71
C ALA A 88 14.09 -2.73 0.35
N TRP A 89 12.94 -2.74 1.02
CA TRP A 89 12.58 -3.81 1.94
C TRP A 89 12.46 -5.17 1.23
N ARG A 90 11.83 -5.22 0.05
CA ARG A 90 11.67 -6.42 -0.77
C ARG A 90 13.02 -6.95 -1.25
N ALA A 91 13.96 -6.08 -1.59
CA ALA A 91 15.33 -6.47 -1.92
C ALA A 91 16.05 -7.10 -0.71
N LYS A 92 15.91 -6.51 0.48
CA LYS A 92 16.46 -7.08 1.72
C LYS A 92 15.81 -8.42 2.10
N ASN A 93 14.50 -8.56 1.88
CA ASN A 93 13.75 -9.77 2.21
C ASN A 93 13.95 -10.88 1.17
N ARG A 94 14.21 -10.54 -0.12
CA ARG A 94 14.60 -11.50 -1.17
C ARG A 94 16.03 -12.03 -1.02
N GLY A 95 16.93 -11.29 -0.40
CA GLY A 95 18.28 -11.78 -0.07
C GLY A 95 18.31 -12.76 1.13
N ASN A 96 17.16 -13.04 1.73
CA ASN A 96 16.97 -13.99 2.84
C ASN A 96 16.09 -15.19 2.42
N GLN A 97 16.09 -15.55 1.14
CA GLN A 97 15.47 -16.78 0.63
C GLN A 97 16.51 -17.65 -0.06
#